data_AF-R7UWI8-F1
#
_entry.id   AF-R7UWI8-F1
#
_cell.length_a   1.000
_cell.length_b   1.000
_cell.length_c   1.000
_cell.angle_alpha   90.00
_cell.angle_beta   90.00
_cell.angle_gamma   90.00
#
_symmetry.space_group_name_H-M   'P 1'
#
loop_
_entity.id
_entity.type
_entity.pdbx_description
1 polymer ?
#
loop_
_entity_poly.entity_id
_entity_poly.type
_entity_poly.pdbx_seq_one_letter_code
_entity_poly.pdbx_strand_id
1 'polypeptide(L)'
;MGLDQRSNTSLWKDRVLVEVNIAVLHSFQKQRVTIADHHSASESFMKHLRDEVKLRGGTNGDWPWIVPPMSGSLLEVFHQELIDYKLYPCFEYQVRIDPC
;
A
#
# COMPACT_ATOMS: atom_id res chain seq x y z
N MET A 1 -4.06 -16.76 19.84
CA MET A 1 -3.50 -17.40 18.63
C MET A 1 -2.57 -18.59 18.91
N GLY A 2 -1.93 -18.69 20.09
CA GLY A 2 -1.20 -19.92 20.48
C GLY A 2 -0.07 -20.30 19.52
N LEU A 3 0.66 -19.30 18.99
CA LEU A 3 1.70 -19.53 17.99
C LEU A 3 3.05 -19.91 18.64
N ASP A 4 3.81 -20.77 17.98
CA ASP A 4 5.20 -21.02 18.33
C ASP A 4 6.11 -19.89 17.82
N GLN A 5 6.67 -19.12 18.76
CA GLN A 5 7.53 -17.97 18.48
C GLN A 5 9.04 -18.30 18.56
N ARG A 6 9.39 -19.56 18.80
CA ARG A 6 10.79 -19.99 19.01
C ARG A 6 11.63 -19.95 17.73
N SER A 7 10.99 -20.06 16.56
CA SER A 7 11.65 -20.05 15.25
C SER A 7 10.91 -19.16 14.26
N ASN A 8 11.64 -18.46 13.39
CA ASN A 8 11.03 -17.70 12.29
C ASN A 8 10.44 -18.62 11.21
N THR A 9 10.88 -19.87 11.09
CA THR A 9 10.34 -20.83 10.12
C THR A 9 8.88 -21.22 10.41
N SER A 10 8.38 -20.96 11.62
CA SER A 10 6.96 -21.10 11.93
C SER A 10 6.09 -20.00 11.30
N LEU A 11 6.71 -18.96 10.74
CA LEU A 11 6.06 -17.79 10.14
C LEU A 11 5.06 -17.12 11.10
N TRP A 12 5.36 -17.16 12.40
CA TRP A 12 4.45 -16.62 13.42
C TRP A 12 4.20 -15.11 13.22
N LYS A 13 5.20 -14.37 12.73
CA LYS A 13 5.08 -12.94 12.43
C LYS A 13 4.11 -12.69 11.29
N ASP A 14 4.22 -13.45 10.21
CA ASP A 14 3.34 -13.37 9.04
C ASP A 14 1.89 -13.68 9.42
N ARG A 15 1.68 -14.70 10.25
CA ARG A 15 0.35 -15.04 10.77
C ARG A 15 -0.24 -13.91 11.63
N VAL A 16 0.56 -13.33 12.52
CA VAL A 16 0.11 -12.17 13.33
C VAL A 16 -0.19 -10.97 12.45
N LEU A 17 0.65 -10.70 11.44
CA LEU A 17 0.46 -9.58 10.51
C LEU A 17 -0.89 -9.67 9.80
N VAL A 18 -1.27 -10.86 9.32
CA VAL A 18 -2.57 -11.09 8.69
C VAL A 18 -3.72 -10.82 9.67
N GLU A 19 -3.69 -11.42 10.86
CA GLU A 19 -4.78 -11.23 11.84
C GLU A 19 -4.92 -9.78 12.32
N VAL A 20 -3.81 -9.06 12.47
CA VAL A 20 -3.84 -7.63 12.84
C VAL A 20 -4.49 -6.81 11.73
N ASN A 21 -4.16 -7.06 10.46
CA ASN A 21 -4.79 -6.36 9.33
C ASN A 21 -6.29 -6.67 9.25
N ILE A 22 -6.69 -7.93 9.45
CA ILE A 22 -8.11 -8.33 9.52
C ILE A 22 -8.81 -7.56 10.65
N ALA A 23 -8.20 -7.52 11.84
CA ALA A 23 -8.78 -6.83 12.99
C ALA A 23 -8.96 -5.33 12.76
N VAL A 24 -7.99 -4.66 12.11
CA VAL A 24 -8.10 -3.24 11.74
C VAL A 24 -9.24 -3.02 10.75
N LEU A 25 -9.25 -3.74 9.63
CA LEU A 25 -10.30 -3.60 8.60
C LEU A 25 -11.69 -3.86 9.18
N HIS A 26 -11.85 -4.95 9.93
CA HIS A 26 -13.11 -5.28 10.60
C HIS A 26 -13.55 -4.19 11.58
N SER A 27 -12.63 -3.62 12.37
CA SER A 27 -12.97 -2.58 13.36
C SER A 27 -13.47 -1.29 12.70
N PHE A 28 -12.80 -0.85 11.63
CA PHE A 28 -13.22 0.33 10.87
C PHE A 28 -14.58 0.11 10.19
N GLN A 29 -14.78 -1.05 9.56
CA GLN A 29 -16.05 -1.43 8.95
C GLN A 29 -17.19 -1.50 9.98
N LYS A 30 -16.94 -2.07 11.16
CA LYS A 30 -17.91 -2.16 12.26
C LYS A 30 -18.36 -0.77 12.73
N GLN A 31 -17.46 0.22 12.71
CA GLN A 31 -17.77 1.61 13.07
C GLN A 31 -18.23 2.46 11.87
N ARG A 32 -18.39 1.85 10.69
CA ARG A 32 -18.77 2.55 9.44
C ARG A 32 -17.80 3.68 9.08
N VAL A 33 -16.53 3.54 9.44
CA VAL A 33 -15.46 4.45 9.03
C VAL A 33 -14.87 3.92 7.73
N THR A 34 -14.76 4.79 6.73
CA THR A 34 -14.21 4.43 5.41
C THR A 34 -12.75 4.02 5.54
N ILE A 35 -12.43 2.84 5.01
CA ILE A 35 -11.08 2.30 4.88
C ILE A 35 -11.04 1.44 3.62
N ALA A 36 -9.88 1.36 2.97
CA ALA A 36 -9.64 0.45 1.86
C ALA A 36 -8.57 -0.57 2.25
N ASP A 37 -8.76 -1.83 1.87
CA ASP A 37 -7.71 -2.84 1.93
C ASP A 37 -6.73 -2.66 0.75
N HIS A 38 -5.55 -3.27 0.88
CA HIS A 38 -4.47 -3.10 -0.08
C HIS A 38 -4.72 -3.80 -1.43
N HIS A 39 -5.56 -4.84 -1.50
CA HIS A 39 -5.93 -5.46 -2.76
C HIS A 39 -6.84 -4.52 -3.56
N SER A 40 -7.91 -4.03 -2.95
CA SER A 40 -8.84 -3.09 -3.57
C SER A 40 -8.16 -1.77 -3.97
N ALA A 41 -7.25 -1.28 -3.13
CA ALA A 41 -6.46 -0.08 -3.43
C ALA A 41 -5.52 -0.29 -4.64
N SER A 42 -4.89 -1.46 -4.74
CA SER A 42 -4.00 -1.79 -5.86
C SER A 42 -4.77 -1.94 -7.17
N GLU A 43 -5.93 -2.61 -7.17
CA GLU A 43 -6.80 -2.68 -8.35
C GLU A 43 -7.26 -1.30 -8.82
N SER A 44 -7.61 -0.44 -7.86
CA SER A 44 -8.00 0.94 -8.14
C SER A 44 -6.84 1.74 -8.77
N PHE A 45 -5.62 1.55 -8.27
CA PHE A 45 -4.42 2.17 -8.84
C PHE A 45 -4.14 1.67 -10.26
N MET A 46 -4.23 0.36 -10.51
CA MET A 46 -4.03 -0.20 -11.86
C MET A 46 -5.07 0.31 -12.87
N LYS A 47 -6.32 0.50 -12.42
CA LYS A 47 -7.33 1.18 -13.25
C LYS A 47 -6.93 2.63 -13.54
N HIS A 48 -6.51 3.39 -12.53
CA HIS A 48 -6.04 4.76 -12.72
C HIS A 48 -4.87 4.85 -13.71
N LEU A 49 -3.87 3.97 -13.58
CA LEU A 49 -2.75 3.87 -14.51
C LEU A 49 -3.22 3.68 -15.96
N ARG A 50 -4.15 2.75 -16.20
CA ARG A 50 -4.71 2.50 -17.54
C ARG A 50 -5.43 3.73 -18.10
N ASP A 51 -6.22 4.40 -17.26
CA ASP A 51 -6.94 5.60 -17.65
C ASP A 51 -5.98 6.75 -18.01
N GLU A 52 -4.92 6.98 -17.23
CA GLU A 52 -3.94 8.05 -17.49
C GLU A 52 -3.02 7.75 -18.68
N VAL A 53 -2.65 6.48 -18.90
CA VAL A 53 -1.94 6.08 -20.13
C VAL A 53 -2.79 6.43 -21.35
N LYS A 54 -4.11 6.16 -21.29
CA LYS A 54 -5.03 6.47 -22.40
C LYS A 54 -5.25 7.97 -22.59
N LEU A 55 -5.36 8.73 -21.51
CA LEU A 55 -5.72 10.16 -21.56
C LEU A 55 -4.52 11.08 -21.82
N ARG A 56 -3.37 10.78 -21.21
CA ARG A 56 -2.19 11.66 -21.21
C ARG A 56 -0.86 10.96 -21.52
N GLY A 57 -0.89 9.67 -21.85
CA GLY A 57 0.30 8.91 -22.25
C GLY A 57 1.13 8.31 -21.12
N GLY A 58 0.71 8.48 -19.86
CA GLY A 58 1.38 7.86 -18.72
C GLY A 58 0.99 8.45 -17.36
N THR A 59 1.52 7.86 -16.30
CA THR A 59 1.44 8.42 -14.94
C THR A 59 2.78 8.24 -14.24
N ASN A 60 3.13 9.17 -13.36
CA ASN A 60 4.25 9.01 -12.46
C ASN A 60 3.89 8.02 -11.34
N GLY A 61 4.88 7.25 -10.87
CA GLY A 61 4.69 6.35 -9.74
C GLY A 61 6.01 5.91 -9.11
N ASP A 62 6.15 6.13 -7.81
CA ASP A 62 7.28 5.66 -7.00
C ASP A 62 6.95 4.24 -6.49
N TRP A 63 7.48 3.23 -7.18
CA TRP A 63 7.16 1.83 -6.94
C TRP A 63 7.35 1.38 -5.47
N PRO A 64 8.48 1.70 -4.79
CA PRO A 64 8.67 1.45 -3.36
C PRO A 64 7.55 1.92 -2.43
N TRP A 65 6.85 3.00 -2.80
CA TRP A 65 5.75 3.56 -1.99
C TRP A 65 4.37 3.05 -2.38
N ILE A 66 4.24 2.56 -3.62
CA ILE A 66 2.97 2.09 -4.16
C ILE A 66 2.73 0.62 -3.79
N VAL A 67 3.78 -0.22 -3.85
CA VAL A 67 3.64 -1.63 -3.49
C VAL A 67 3.33 -1.77 -1.99
N PRO A 68 2.23 -2.45 -1.62
CA PRO A 68 1.86 -2.59 -0.23
C PRO A 68 2.92 -3.35 0.60
N PRO A 69 3.06 -3.00 1.90
CA PRO A 69 4.09 -3.57 2.78
C PRO A 69 3.85 -5.03 3.17
N MET A 70 2.72 -5.61 2.77
CA MET A 70 2.42 -7.04 2.90
C MET A 70 1.83 -7.56 1.59
N SER A 71 2.03 -8.85 1.33
CA SER A 71 1.44 -9.52 0.15
C SER A 71 1.78 -8.87 -1.20
N GLY A 72 2.87 -8.10 -1.29
CA GLY A 72 3.17 -7.27 -2.47
C GLY A 72 3.13 -8.04 -3.79
N SER A 73 3.83 -9.18 -3.87
CA SER A 73 3.89 -10.01 -5.10
C SER A 73 2.57 -10.67 -5.51
N LEU A 74 1.55 -10.66 -4.64
CA LEU A 74 0.20 -11.13 -4.96
C LEU A 74 -0.62 -10.09 -5.74
N LEU A 75 -0.11 -8.86 -5.87
CA LEU A 75 -0.80 -7.73 -6.49
C LEU A 75 -0.20 -7.42 -7.86
N GLU A 76 -1.05 -7.03 -8.81
CA GLU A 76 -0.64 -6.66 -10.17
C GLU A 76 0.41 -5.52 -10.15
N VAL A 77 0.28 -4.58 -9.21
CA VAL A 77 1.16 -3.42 -9.07
C VAL A 77 2.62 -3.77 -8.79
N PHE A 78 2.89 -4.93 -8.17
CA PHE A 78 4.27 -5.41 -7.97
C PHE A 78 4.95 -5.74 -9.29
N HIS A 79 4.21 -6.25 -10.26
CA HIS A 79 4.72 -6.68 -11.56
C HIS A 79 4.69 -5.56 -12.62
N GLN A 80 4.13 -4.40 -12.26
CA GLN A 80 4.04 -3.26 -13.15
C GLN A 80 5.29 -2.37 -13.01
N GLU A 81 5.99 -2.16 -14.13
CA GLU A 81 7.05 -1.15 -14.19
C GLU A 81 6.43 0.25 -14.09
N LEU A 82 6.97 1.07 -13.19
CA LEU A 82 6.56 2.45 -12.96
C LEU A 82 7.77 3.37 -13.12
N ILE A 83 7.53 4.56 -13.67
CA ILE A 83 8.55 5.58 -13.85
C ILE A 83 8.27 6.69 -12.84
N ASP A 84 9.23 6.96 -11.97
CA ASP A 84 9.17 8.09 -11.06
C ASP A 84 9.76 9.35 -11.72
N TYR A 85 8.92 10.37 -11.83
CA TYR A 85 9.31 11.70 -12.33
C TYR A 85 8.40 12.75 -11.69
N LYS A 86 8.96 13.94 -11.46
CA LYS A 86 8.24 15.05 -10.84
C LYS A 86 7.51 15.89 -11.90
N LEU A 87 6.22 16.07 -11.69
CA LEU A 87 5.39 17.05 -12.40
C LEU A 87 4.94 18.11 -11.43
N TYR A 88 4.81 19.36 -11.88
CA TYR A 88 4.23 20.44 -11.08
C TYR A 88 2.79 20.72 -11.55
N PRO A 89 1.86 20.99 -10.63
CA PRO A 89 2.04 21.15 -9.17
C PRO A 89 2.27 19.81 -8.41
N CYS A 90 3.17 19.79 -7.42
CA CYS A 90 3.47 18.62 -6.57
C CYS A 90 3.52 18.95 -5.07
N PHE A 91 3.42 17.91 -4.24
CA PHE A 91 3.75 17.97 -2.82
C PHE A 91 5.25 17.74 -2.61
N GLU A 92 5.88 18.54 -1.74
CA GLU A 92 7.30 18.44 -1.39
C GLU A 92 7.45 18.37 0.12
N TYR A 93 8.46 17.63 0.59
CA TYR A 93 8.83 17.63 1.99
C TYR A 93 9.35 19.01 2.41
N GLN A 94 9.05 19.40 3.64
CA GLN A 94 9.53 20.64 4.25
C GLN A 94 10.35 20.32 5.49
N VAL A 95 11.34 21.16 5.77
CA VAL A 95 12.13 21.03 7.01
C VAL A 95 11.19 21.27 8.19
N ARG A 96 11.21 20.34 9.15
CA ARG A 96 10.47 20.50 10.39
C ARG A 96 11.10 21.64 11.20
N ILE A 97 10.31 22.67 11.49
CA ILE A 97 10.72 23.77 12.36
C ILE A 97 10.23 23.43 13.77
N ASP A 98 11.10 22.86 14.59
CA ASP A 98 10.81 22.66 16.02
C ASP A 98 11.02 24.00 16.75
N PRO A 99 10.01 24.52 17.48
CA PRO A 99 10.22 25.67 18.34
C PRO A 99 11.17 25.28 19.48
N CYS A 100 12.24 26.07 19.65
CA CYS A 100 13.24 25.89 20.69
C CYS A 100 12.65 26.06 22.10
#